data_AF-A0A957TZF9-F1
#
_entry.id   AF-A0A957TZF9-F1
#
_cell.length_a   1.000
_cell.length_b   1.000
_cell.length_c   1.000
_cell.angle_alpha   90.00
_cell.angle_beta   90.00
_cell.angle_gamma   90.00
#
_symmetry.space_group_name_H-M   'P 1'
#
loop_
_entity.id
_entity.type
_entity.pdbx_description
1 polymer ?
#
loop_
_entity_poly.entity_id
_entity_poly.type
_entity_poly.pdbx_seq_one_letter_code
_entity_poly.pdbx_strand_id
1 'polypeptide(L)'
;LEHLPSVRDDDPDYRPSPEEPLIYYLFGNLDEPGSVVLTEDDYFDFLIGVTSNKDLIPEFVRRYMVDSALLFLGFGLDEQDFRVLFRSIMKREGRRRRSGYAHVAAQINPEEGRILEPERARAYLETYFDDAAISIFWGSAHDFIGELQARMKKE
;
A
#
# COMPACT_ATOMS: atom_id res chain seq x y z
N LEU A 1 -1.60 20.63 -3.21
CA LEU A 1 -0.28 20.03 -3.47
C LEU A 1 0.14 20.44 -4.88
N GLU A 2 1.18 21.26 -5.01
CA GLU A 2 1.77 21.60 -6.30
C GLU A 2 2.25 20.33 -7.01
N HIS A 3 2.20 20.31 -8.34
CA HIS A 3 2.62 19.15 -9.13
C HIS A 3 4.13 18.97 -8.97
N LEU A 4 4.54 17.98 -8.17
CA LEU A 4 5.96 17.61 -8.08
C LEU A 4 6.43 17.09 -9.44
N PRO A 5 7.65 17.43 -9.87
CA PRO A 5 8.20 16.91 -11.12
C PRO A 5 8.24 15.38 -11.08
N SER A 6 7.70 14.75 -12.13
CA SER A 6 7.72 13.32 -12.33
C SER A 6 8.83 12.94 -13.30
N VAL A 7 9.42 11.75 -13.13
CA VAL A 7 10.33 11.15 -14.14
C VAL A 7 9.69 11.11 -15.55
N ARG A 8 8.35 11.10 -15.63
CA ARG A 8 7.61 11.12 -16.90
C ARG A 8 7.41 12.50 -17.51
N ASP A 9 7.69 13.57 -16.77
CA ASP A 9 7.72 14.92 -17.32
C ASP A 9 8.99 15.10 -18.17
N ASP A 10 10.10 14.48 -17.75
CA ASP A 10 11.38 14.46 -18.47
C ASP A 10 11.47 13.33 -19.52
N ASP A 11 10.92 12.14 -19.21
CA ASP A 11 10.84 10.99 -20.11
C ASP A 11 9.41 10.41 -20.17
N PRO A 12 8.57 10.87 -21.11
CA PRO A 12 7.20 10.39 -21.27
C PRO A 12 7.09 8.88 -21.50
N ASP A 13 8.13 8.23 -22.02
CA ASP A 13 8.13 6.81 -22.36
C ASP A 13 8.72 5.92 -21.26
N TYR A 14 9.17 6.51 -20.14
CA TYR A 14 9.73 5.80 -19.00
C TYR A 14 8.93 4.54 -18.61
N ARG A 15 9.66 3.44 -18.39
CA ARG A 15 9.13 2.15 -17.93
C ARG A 15 9.97 1.67 -16.74
N PRO A 16 9.34 1.43 -15.57
CA PRO A 16 10.05 0.87 -14.42
C PRO A 16 10.69 -0.47 -14.78
N SER A 17 11.91 -0.68 -14.33
CA SER A 17 12.65 -1.94 -14.44
C SER A 17 13.13 -2.40 -13.05
N PRO A 18 13.61 -3.66 -12.90
CA PRO A 18 14.26 -4.08 -11.66
C PRO A 18 15.48 -3.22 -11.29
N GLU A 19 16.24 -2.78 -12.29
CA GLU A 19 17.44 -1.95 -12.12
C GLU A 19 17.10 -0.48 -11.84
N GLU A 20 15.95 -0.02 -12.34
CA GLU A 20 15.44 1.35 -12.19
C GLU A 20 13.95 1.30 -11.78
N PRO A 21 13.65 1.03 -10.49
CA PRO A 21 12.29 0.95 -10.02
C PRO A 21 11.68 2.34 -9.87
N LEU A 22 10.38 2.46 -10.14
CA LEU A 22 9.63 3.67 -9.83
C LEU A 22 9.31 3.70 -8.33
N ILE A 23 9.73 4.78 -7.66
CA ILE A 23 9.36 5.07 -6.28
C ILE A 23 8.34 6.21 -6.28
N TYR A 24 7.18 5.96 -5.69
CA TYR A 24 6.13 6.97 -5.53
C TYR A 24 5.93 7.26 -4.04
N TYR A 25 6.23 8.50 -3.64
CA TYR A 25 6.14 8.96 -2.25
C TYR A 25 4.71 9.41 -1.92
N LEU A 26 3.87 8.46 -1.50
CA LEU A 26 2.46 8.71 -1.20
C LEU A 26 2.23 9.79 -0.12
N PHE A 27 3.12 9.88 0.87
CA PHE A 27 3.04 10.83 1.98
C PHE A 27 4.02 12.01 1.82
N GLY A 28 4.51 12.24 0.61
CA GLY A 28 5.47 13.29 0.30
C GLY A 28 6.94 12.87 0.49
N ASN A 29 7.82 13.74 0.02
CA ASN A 29 9.27 13.57 0.08
C ASN A 29 9.87 14.60 1.05
N LEU A 30 10.79 14.19 1.93
CA LEU A 30 11.49 15.07 2.86
C LEU A 30 12.34 16.14 2.16
N ASP A 31 12.82 15.85 0.96
CA ASP A 31 13.55 16.83 0.12
C ASP A 31 12.62 17.94 -0.38
N GLU A 32 11.30 17.70 -0.36
CA GLU A 32 10.25 18.63 -0.75
C GLU A 32 9.28 18.86 0.42
N PRO A 33 9.67 19.66 1.44
CA PRO A 33 8.93 19.75 2.70
C PRO A 33 7.45 20.11 2.57
N GLY A 34 7.08 20.89 1.55
CA GLY A 34 5.68 21.26 1.27
C GLY A 34 4.81 20.12 0.73
N SER A 35 5.39 18.95 0.47
CA SER A 35 4.68 17.74 0.05
C SER A 35 4.39 16.77 1.19
N VAL A 36 5.06 16.93 2.33
CA VAL A 36 5.04 15.95 3.42
C VAL A 36 3.75 16.07 4.22
N VAL A 37 3.08 14.93 4.46
CA VAL A 37 1.89 14.86 5.30
C VAL A 37 2.32 14.77 6.76
N LEU A 38 2.22 15.88 7.52
CA LEU A 38 2.69 15.94 8.91
C LEU A 38 1.64 16.43 9.90
N THR A 39 0.84 17.43 9.50
CA THR A 39 -0.17 18.01 10.37
C THR A 39 -1.50 17.26 10.26
N GLU A 40 -2.40 17.50 11.22
CA GLU A 40 -3.75 16.95 11.18
C GLU A 40 -4.51 17.39 9.91
N ASP A 41 -4.34 18.66 9.52
CA ASP A 41 -4.95 19.21 8.30
C ASP A 41 -4.40 18.52 7.05
N ASP A 42 -3.08 18.32 6.95
CA ASP A 42 -2.46 17.59 5.82
C ASP A 42 -3.00 16.16 5.71
N TYR A 43 -3.25 15.52 6.85
CA TYR A 43 -3.79 14.16 6.90
C TYR A 43 -5.25 14.12 6.44
N PHE A 44 -6.08 15.09 6.84
CA PHE A 44 -7.45 15.21 6.33
C PHE A 44 -7.46 15.44 4.82
N ASP A 45 -6.63 16.36 4.33
CA ASP A 45 -6.49 16.64 2.91
C ASP A 45 -6.00 15.40 2.13
N PHE A 46 -5.09 14.63 2.71
CA PHE A 46 -4.66 13.33 2.18
C PHE A 46 -5.82 12.34 2.07
N LEU A 47 -6.59 12.12 3.15
CA LEU A 47 -7.71 11.19 3.14
C LEU A 47 -8.80 11.61 2.13
N ILE A 48 -9.12 12.90 2.08
CA ILE A 48 -10.05 13.46 1.09
C ILE A 48 -9.51 13.23 -0.33
N GLY A 49 -8.23 13.54 -0.58
CA GLY A 49 -7.59 13.39 -1.89
C GLY A 49 -7.57 11.94 -2.38
N VAL A 50 -7.17 11.00 -1.52
CA VAL A 50 -7.11 9.56 -1.85
C VAL A 50 -8.49 9.00 -2.18
N THR A 51 -9.55 9.47 -1.50
CA THR A 51 -10.91 8.94 -1.67
C THR A 51 -11.72 9.64 -2.77
N SER A 52 -11.45 10.93 -3.04
CA SER A 52 -12.24 11.76 -3.98
C SER A 52 -11.76 11.69 -5.43
N ASN A 53 -10.68 10.95 -5.69
CA ASN A 53 -10.18 10.58 -7.02
C ASN A 53 -9.94 11.78 -7.96
N LYS A 54 -9.13 12.75 -7.52
CA LYS A 54 -8.56 13.79 -8.37
C LYS A 54 -7.07 13.89 -8.09
N ASP A 55 -6.28 13.40 -9.04
CA ASP A 55 -4.87 13.74 -9.27
C ASP A 55 -3.81 13.44 -8.18
N LEU A 56 -4.18 13.01 -6.98
CA LEU A 56 -3.19 12.69 -5.94
C LEU A 56 -2.24 11.56 -6.36
N ILE A 57 -2.80 10.44 -6.84
CA ILE A 57 -2.02 9.30 -7.36
C ILE A 57 -2.05 9.35 -8.88
N PRO A 58 -0.94 9.57 -9.61
CA PRO A 58 -0.92 9.66 -11.07
C PRO A 58 -1.51 8.43 -11.76
N GLU A 59 -2.21 8.62 -12.89
CA GLU A 59 -2.89 7.53 -13.64
C GLU A 59 -1.98 6.34 -13.93
N PHE A 60 -0.72 6.62 -14.27
CA PHE A 60 0.27 5.58 -14.50
C PHE A 60 0.46 4.66 -13.29
N VAL A 61 0.65 5.25 -12.09
CA VAL A 61 0.77 4.49 -10.84
C VAL A 61 -0.52 3.75 -10.56
N ARG A 62 -1.68 4.39 -10.76
CA ARG A 62 -3.00 3.76 -10.57
C ARG A 62 -3.15 2.47 -11.38
N ARG A 63 -2.67 2.45 -12.62
CA ARG A 63 -2.73 1.27 -13.48
C ARG A 63 -1.91 0.10 -12.95
N TYR A 64 -0.67 0.34 -12.49
CA TYR A 64 0.13 -0.72 -11.87
C TYR A 64 -0.52 -1.28 -10.62
N MET A 65 -1.19 -0.43 -9.82
CA MET A 65 -1.94 -0.89 -8.65
C MET A 65 -3.13 -1.82 -8.98
N VAL A 66 -3.59 -1.85 -10.23
CA VAL A 66 -4.67 -2.73 -10.72
C VAL A 66 -4.12 -3.95 -11.44
N ASP A 67 -3.04 -3.80 -12.20
CA ASP A 67 -2.55 -4.85 -13.10
C ASP A 67 -1.37 -5.66 -12.50
N SER A 68 -1.07 -5.52 -11.20
CA SER A 68 0.00 -6.28 -10.52
C SER A 68 -0.42 -6.89 -9.17
N ALA A 69 0.37 -7.86 -8.70
CA ALA A 69 0.38 -8.23 -7.29
C ALA A 69 0.86 -7.05 -6.43
N LEU A 70 0.29 -6.91 -5.23
CA LEU A 70 0.65 -5.85 -4.28
C LEU A 70 1.20 -6.47 -3.02
N LEU A 71 2.29 -5.90 -2.52
CA LEU A 71 2.90 -6.24 -1.25
C LEU A 71 2.83 -5.02 -0.33
N PHE A 72 2.13 -5.16 0.79
CA PHE A 72 2.03 -4.14 1.83
C PHE A 72 2.96 -4.52 2.99
N LEU A 73 3.92 -3.65 3.31
CA LEU A 73 4.90 -3.84 4.37
C LEU A 73 4.86 -2.67 5.35
N GLY A 74 4.89 -2.96 6.65
CA GLY A 74 5.04 -1.95 7.69
C GLY A 74 3.79 -1.12 8.00
N PHE A 75 2.62 -1.52 7.48
CA PHE A 75 1.33 -0.92 7.82
C PHE A 75 0.62 -1.72 8.92
N GLY A 76 -0.03 -1.05 9.85
CA GLY A 76 -1.03 -1.68 10.72
C GLY A 76 -2.32 -1.89 9.92
N LEU A 77 -2.73 -3.14 9.65
CA LEU A 77 -3.99 -3.38 8.92
C LEU A 77 -5.23 -3.03 9.75
N ASP A 78 -5.05 -2.80 11.05
CA ASP A 78 -6.04 -2.27 11.97
C ASP A 78 -6.13 -0.74 11.97
N GLU A 79 -5.15 -0.04 11.40
CA GLU A 79 -5.13 1.41 11.32
C GLU A 79 -6.09 1.96 10.24
N GLN A 80 -6.68 3.12 10.53
CA GLN A 80 -7.78 3.66 9.74
C GLN A 80 -7.31 4.24 8.40
N ASP A 81 -6.17 4.92 8.34
CA ASP A 81 -5.52 5.38 7.10
C ASP A 81 -5.27 4.24 6.14
N PHE A 82 -4.65 3.15 6.61
CA PHE A 82 -4.37 2.00 5.78
C PHE A 82 -5.67 1.47 5.16
N ARG A 83 -6.71 1.27 5.98
CA ARG A 83 -8.00 0.77 5.51
C ARG A 83 -8.67 1.72 4.52
N VAL A 84 -8.53 3.04 4.69
CA VAL A 84 -9.06 4.05 3.76
C VAL A 84 -8.31 4.00 2.44
N LEU A 85 -6.98 4.01 2.47
CA LEU A 85 -6.13 3.89 1.29
C LEU A 85 -6.43 2.59 0.54
N PHE A 86 -6.43 1.47 1.27
CA PHE A 86 -6.73 0.16 0.74
C PHE A 86 -8.10 0.11 0.07
N ARG A 87 -9.15 0.60 0.75
CA ARG A 87 -10.50 0.68 0.16
C ARG A 87 -10.53 1.57 -1.07
N SER A 88 -9.80 2.68 -1.10
CA SER A 88 -9.71 3.53 -2.30
C SER A 88 -9.11 2.77 -3.47
N ILE A 89 -8.06 1.98 -3.24
CA ILE A 89 -7.45 1.14 -4.28
C ILE A 89 -8.46 0.08 -4.75
N MET A 90 -9.10 -0.63 -3.81
CA MET A 90 -10.00 -1.75 -4.10
C MET A 90 -11.32 -1.35 -4.75
N LYS A 91 -11.86 -0.17 -4.43
CA LYS A 91 -13.12 0.33 -5.01
C LYS A 91 -13.00 0.76 -6.48
N ARG A 92 -11.79 0.85 -7.03
CA ARG A 92 -11.57 1.24 -8.43
C ARG A 92 -12.01 0.16 -9.41
N GLU A 93 -12.42 0.58 -10.61
CA GLU A 93 -12.83 -0.34 -11.68
C GLU A 93 -11.65 -1.25 -12.09
N GLY A 94 -11.93 -2.51 -12.46
CA GLY A 94 -10.88 -3.52 -12.74
C GLY A 94 -10.77 -4.66 -11.71
N ARG A 95 -11.71 -4.77 -10.77
CA ARG A 95 -11.80 -5.86 -9.76
C ARG A 95 -11.59 -7.27 -10.34
N ARG A 96 -12.05 -7.54 -11.57
CA ARG A 96 -11.88 -8.84 -12.25
C ARG A 96 -10.45 -9.15 -12.72
N ARG A 97 -9.62 -8.14 -13.01
CA ARG A 97 -8.20 -8.35 -13.38
C ARG A 97 -7.33 -8.53 -12.14
N ARG A 98 -7.65 -7.81 -11.06
CA ARG A 98 -6.98 -7.93 -9.76
C ARG A 98 -7.20 -9.24 -9.04
N SER A 99 -8.38 -9.84 -9.16
CA SER A 99 -8.68 -11.14 -8.51
C SER A 99 -7.78 -12.30 -8.97
N GLY A 100 -6.96 -12.10 -10.02
CA GLY A 100 -5.94 -13.05 -10.46
C GLY A 100 -4.57 -12.89 -9.79
N TYR A 101 -4.38 -11.87 -8.94
CA TYR A 101 -3.13 -11.61 -8.24
C TYR A 101 -3.28 -11.83 -6.74
N ALA A 102 -2.29 -12.50 -6.14
CA ALA A 102 -2.20 -12.60 -4.69
C ALA A 102 -1.65 -11.27 -4.15
N HIS A 103 -2.44 -10.60 -3.32
CA HIS A 103 -1.96 -9.48 -2.54
C HIS A 103 -1.45 -9.99 -1.19
N VAL A 104 -0.33 -9.48 -0.69
CA VAL A 104 0.23 -9.91 0.60
C VAL A 104 0.39 -8.71 1.51
N ALA A 105 0.01 -8.86 2.76
CA ALA A 105 0.25 -7.86 3.79
C ALA A 105 1.03 -8.48 4.97
N ALA A 106 2.19 -7.94 5.29
CA ALA A 106 2.98 -8.36 6.46
C ALA A 106 2.68 -7.44 7.64
N GLN A 107 2.04 -7.99 8.67
CA GLN A 107 1.66 -7.25 9.87
C GLN A 107 2.18 -7.97 11.13
N ILE A 108 2.86 -7.20 11.98
CA ILE A 108 3.20 -7.63 13.34
C ILE A 108 1.89 -7.98 14.05
N ASN A 109 1.86 -9.15 14.70
CA ASN A 109 0.71 -9.58 15.49
C ASN A 109 0.19 -8.40 16.34
N PRO A 110 -1.11 -8.05 16.29
CA PRO A 110 -1.66 -6.99 17.14
C PRO A 110 -1.11 -7.14 18.56
N GLU A 111 -0.32 -6.15 18.99
CA GLU A 111 0.62 -6.34 20.10
C GLU A 111 -0.06 -6.95 21.32
N GLU A 112 0.52 -8.04 21.84
CA GLU A 112 0.17 -8.61 23.14
C GLU A 112 0.30 -7.50 24.19
N GLY A 113 -0.85 -6.99 24.65
CA GLY A 113 -0.94 -5.90 25.62
C GLY A 113 -1.88 -4.75 25.25
N ARG A 114 -2.19 -4.54 23.96
CA ARG A 114 -3.19 -3.54 23.51
C ARG A 114 -4.54 -4.16 23.12
N ILE A 115 -4.53 -5.39 22.63
CA ILE A 115 -5.74 -6.13 22.25
C ILE A 115 -5.93 -7.30 23.20
N LEU A 116 -7.08 -7.34 23.89
CA LEU A 116 -7.43 -8.36 24.88
C LEU A 116 -7.51 -9.79 24.27
N GLU A 117 -7.77 -9.88 22.97
CA GLU A 117 -8.03 -11.14 22.26
C GLU A 117 -7.37 -11.14 20.86
N PRO A 118 -6.05 -11.38 20.77
CA PRO A 118 -5.31 -11.29 19.51
C PRO A 118 -5.84 -12.25 18.44
N GLU A 119 -6.25 -13.47 18.80
CA GLU A 119 -6.77 -14.43 17.83
C GLU A 119 -8.13 -14.02 17.23
N ARG A 120 -8.98 -13.35 18.00
CA ARG A 120 -10.23 -12.79 17.45
C ARG A 120 -9.94 -11.62 16.50
N ALA A 121 -8.94 -10.81 16.81
CA ALA A 121 -8.51 -9.73 15.92
C ALA A 121 -7.95 -10.26 14.59
N ARG A 122 -7.16 -11.34 14.64
CA ARG A 122 -6.67 -12.02 13.42
C ARG A 122 -7.80 -12.53 12.55
N ALA A 123 -8.73 -13.29 13.12
CA ALA A 123 -9.87 -13.82 12.40
C ALA A 123 -10.75 -12.70 11.79
N TYR A 124 -10.92 -11.59 12.52
CA TYR A 124 -11.62 -10.42 12.00
C TYR A 124 -10.90 -9.80 10.79
N LEU A 125 -9.58 -9.61 10.87
CA LEU A 125 -8.78 -9.02 9.79
C LEU A 125 -8.76 -9.95 8.56
N GLU A 126 -8.55 -11.24 8.75
CA GLU A 126 -8.63 -12.24 7.67
C GLU A 126 -9.98 -12.18 6.97
N THR A 127 -11.08 -12.23 7.74
CA THR A 127 -12.44 -12.11 7.18
C THR A 127 -12.66 -10.78 6.47
N TYR A 128 -12.17 -9.69 7.03
CA TYR A 128 -12.35 -8.34 6.47
C TYR A 128 -11.65 -8.17 5.11
N PHE A 129 -10.49 -8.83 4.92
CA PHE A 129 -9.70 -8.71 3.70
C PHE A 129 -9.88 -9.89 2.70
N ASP A 130 -10.63 -10.93 3.06
CA ASP A 130 -10.89 -12.10 2.22
C ASP A 130 -11.49 -11.71 0.85
N ASP A 131 -12.50 -10.84 0.85
CA ASP A 131 -13.17 -10.30 -0.35
C ASP A 131 -12.27 -9.54 -1.33
N ALA A 132 -11.06 -9.19 -0.87
CA ALA A 132 -10.08 -8.40 -1.60
C ALA A 132 -8.84 -9.22 -2.01
N ALA A 133 -8.86 -10.56 -1.85
CA ALA A 133 -7.77 -11.47 -2.23
C ALA A 133 -6.42 -11.12 -1.60
N ILE A 134 -6.42 -10.63 -0.35
CA ILE A 134 -5.20 -10.44 0.44
C ILE A 134 -4.92 -11.69 1.28
N SER A 135 -3.70 -12.21 1.19
CA SER A 135 -3.10 -13.10 2.17
C SER A 135 -2.37 -12.29 3.24
N ILE A 136 -2.66 -12.55 4.51
CA ILE A 136 -2.02 -11.87 5.63
C ILE A 136 -0.88 -12.73 6.15
N PHE A 137 0.31 -12.15 6.28
CA PHE A 137 1.44 -12.74 6.98
C PHE A 137 1.50 -12.18 8.40
N TRP A 138 1.32 -13.07 9.38
CA TRP A 138 1.38 -12.74 10.81
C TRP A 138 2.83 -12.75 11.31
N GLY A 139 3.50 -11.60 11.21
CA GLY A 139 4.89 -11.41 11.59
C GLY A 139 5.40 -10.04 11.15
N SER A 140 6.58 -9.65 11.59
CA SER A 140 7.12 -8.35 11.19
C SER A 140 7.47 -8.32 9.70
N ALA A 141 7.57 -7.12 9.13
CA ALA A 141 8.07 -6.95 7.77
C ALA A 141 9.49 -7.55 7.61
N HIS A 142 10.31 -7.52 8.67
CA HIS A 142 11.62 -8.14 8.69
C HIS A 142 11.54 -9.67 8.56
N ASP A 143 10.65 -10.31 9.33
CA ASP A 143 10.43 -11.75 9.28
C ASP A 143 9.94 -12.18 7.90
N PHE A 144 8.98 -11.43 7.34
CA PHE A 144 8.43 -11.70 6.01
C PHE A 144 9.51 -11.64 4.92
N ILE A 145 10.33 -10.59 4.90
CA ILE A 145 11.40 -10.44 3.91
C ILE A 145 12.47 -11.52 4.08
N GLY A 146 12.83 -11.86 5.33
CA GLY A 146 13.76 -12.94 5.62
C GLY A 146 13.28 -14.28 5.07
N GLU A 147 12.01 -14.61 5.29
CA GLU A 147 11.41 -15.84 4.77
C GLU A 147 11.29 -15.84 3.24
N LEU A 148 10.87 -14.71 2.65
CA LEU A 148 10.77 -14.55 1.21
C LEU A 148 12.14 -14.79 0.54
N GLN A 149 13.20 -14.17 1.05
CA GLN A 149 14.56 -14.37 0.56
C GLN A 149 15.03 -15.82 0.68
N ALA A 150 14.69 -16.50 1.78
CA ALA A 150 15.08 -17.89 2.00
C ALA A 150 14.38 -18.84 1.01
N ARG A 151 13.13 -18.56 0.64
CA ARG A 151 12.36 -19.32 -0.35
C ARG A 151 12.86 -19.07 -1.77
N MET A 152 13.11 -17.82 -2.14
CA MET A 152 13.64 -17.47 -3.47
C MET A 152 15.03 -18.04 -3.77
N LYS A 153 15.85 -18.32 -2.76
CA LYS A 153 17.16 -18.97 -2.95
C LYS A 153 17.09 -20.48 -3.20
N LYS A 154 15.92 -21.10 -2.98
CA LYS A 154 15.71 -22.55 -3.17
C LYS A 154 15.12 -22.91 -4.53
N GLU A 155 14.66 -21.92 -5.28
CA GLU A 155 14.20 -22.03 -6.67
C GLU A 155 15.31 -21.62 -7.64
#